data_AF-A0A6C0U4B3-F1
#
_entry.id   AF-A0A6C0U4B3-F1
#
_cell.length_a   1.000
_cell.length_b   1.000
_cell.length_c   1.000
_cell.angle_alpha   90.00
_cell.angle_beta   90.00
_cell.angle_gamma   90.00
#
_symmetry.space_group_name_H-M   'P 1'
#
loop_
_entity.id
_entity.type
_entity.pdbx_description
1 polymer ?
#
loop_
_entity_poly.entity_id
_entity_poly.type
_entity_poly.pdbx_seq_one_letter_code
_entity_poly.pdbx_strand_id
1 'polypeptide(L)'
;MTEKTPEQQEIETLREHNADLLADLKKVRKKLAEAVEHSEALSTERDTAQGDLRRLMLEKPVNAMLDRVAVLPKHFRTEFESRGYRFELDNENVVIRDTEGNPAMIDDREATFTEADIKDLVLEGWKPEKERSDHVENFAKLVIGSRASGGVGTGTGHAPKPAPERLPTGLR
;
A
#
# COMPACT_ATOMS: atom_id res chain seq x y z
N MET A 1 52.72 41.83 53.25
CA MET A 1 52.03 40.81 52.44
C MET A 1 51.16 40.04 53.41
N THR A 2 49.85 40.23 53.38
CA THR A 2 48.93 39.60 54.32
C THR A 2 48.66 38.18 53.83
N GLU A 3 49.13 37.17 54.56
CA GLU A 3 48.87 35.76 54.24
C GLU A 3 47.37 35.49 54.38
N LYS A 4 46.79 34.82 53.37
CA LYS A 4 45.39 34.40 53.39
C LYS A 4 45.19 33.36 54.48
N THR A 5 44.12 33.49 55.26
CA THR A 5 43.77 32.46 56.26
C THR A 5 43.36 31.15 55.56
N PRO A 6 43.47 29.99 56.22
CA PRO A 6 43.07 28.70 55.64
C PRO A 6 41.64 28.71 55.08
N GLU A 7 40.71 29.37 55.77
CA GLU A 7 39.32 29.54 55.35
C GLU A 7 39.21 30.36 54.05
N GLN A 8 40.07 31.36 53.85
CA GLN A 8 40.09 32.17 52.62
C GLN A 8 40.63 31.37 51.43
N GLN A 9 41.58 30.47 51.64
CA GLN A 9 42.09 29.56 50.61
C GLN A 9 41.02 28.53 50.21
N GLU A 10 40.30 27.98 51.19
CA GLU A 10 39.19 27.04 50.94
C GLU A 10 38.04 27.70 50.17
N ILE A 11 37.65 28.94 50.53
CA ILE A 11 36.63 29.72 49.81
C ILE A 11 37.04 29.97 48.35
N GLU A 12 38.32 30.25 48.09
CA GLU A 12 38.84 30.47 46.74
C GLU A 12 38.77 29.19 45.91
N THR A 13 39.20 28.06 46.49
CA THR A 13 39.11 26.73 45.87
C THR A 13 37.66 26.36 45.52
N LEU A 14 36.72 26.61 46.43
CA LEU A 14 35.29 26.36 46.23
C LEU A 14 34.69 27.26 45.14
N ARG A 15 35.19 28.49 44.98
CA ARG A 15 34.75 29.41 43.92
C ARG A 15 35.24 28.96 42.55
N GLU A 16 36.49 28.53 42.45
CA GLU A 16 37.06 27.97 41.22
C GLU A 16 36.31 26.71 40.80
N HIS A 17 36.11 25.77 41.73
CA HIS A 17 35.37 24.55 41.43
C HIS A 17 33.91 24.80 41.01
N ASN A 18 33.22 25.75 41.66
CA ASN A 18 31.87 26.15 41.24
C ASN A 18 31.88 26.78 39.83
N ALA A 19 32.89 27.58 39.49
CA ALA A 19 33.00 28.16 38.16
C ALA A 19 33.20 27.08 37.09
N ASP A 20 34.02 26.07 37.37
CA ASP A 20 34.26 24.93 36.49
C ASP A 20 32.99 24.09 36.29
N LEU A 21 32.30 23.74 37.38
CA LEU A 21 31.03 23.01 37.31
C LEU A 21 29.98 23.78 36.50
N LEU A 22 29.89 25.09 36.67
CA LEU A 22 28.98 25.93 35.88
C LEU A 22 29.36 25.96 34.40
N ALA A 23 30.65 25.97 34.08
CA ALA A 23 31.13 25.91 32.71
C ALA A 23 30.78 24.55 32.07
N ASP A 24 30.96 23.45 32.78
CA ASP A 24 30.64 22.11 32.29
C ASP A 24 29.13 21.90 32.16
N LEU A 25 28.34 22.39 33.11
CA LEU A 25 26.88 22.38 33.03
C LEU A 25 26.40 23.13 31.78
N LYS A 26 26.99 24.29 31.46
CA LYS A 26 26.70 25.02 30.22
C LYS A 26 27.07 24.21 28.97
N LYS A 27 28.23 23.55 28.94
CA LYS A 27 28.65 22.68 27.82
C LYS A 27 27.69 21.51 27.63
N VAL A 28 27.29 20.84 28.72
CA VAL A 28 26.36 19.70 28.67
C VAL A 28 24.99 20.15 28.18
N ARG A 29 24.46 21.28 28.68
CA ARG A 29 23.19 21.84 28.20
C ARG A 29 23.23 22.16 26.71
N LYS A 30 24.35 22.72 26.23
CA LYS A 30 24.53 22.99 24.80
C LYS A 30 24.49 21.70 23.98
N LYS A 31 25.27 20.69 24.36
CA LYS A 31 25.28 19.38 23.68
C LYS A 31 23.92 18.69 23.72
N LEU A 32 23.19 18.82 24.83
CA LEU A 32 21.84 18.27 24.96
C LEU A 32 20.88 18.95 23.99
N ALA A 33 20.92 20.28 23.88
CA ALA A 33 20.10 21.02 22.92
C ALA A 33 20.41 20.57 21.48
N GLU A 34 21.69 20.49 21.11
CA GLU A 34 22.14 20.03 19.79
C GLU A 34 21.67 18.58 19.50
N ALA A 35 21.74 17.69 20.49
CA ALA A 35 21.31 16.31 20.33
C ALA A 35 19.79 16.17 20.17
N VAL A 36 19.01 16.98 20.89
CA VAL A 36 17.54 17.02 20.75
C VAL A 36 17.17 17.52 19.36
N GLU A 37 17.75 18.64 18.91
CA GLU A 37 17.52 19.17 17.55
C GLU A 37 17.87 18.14 16.47
N HIS A 38 18.99 17.43 16.63
CA HIS A 38 19.40 16.39 15.69
C HIS A 38 18.43 15.19 15.69
N SER A 39 17.94 14.77 16.85
CA SER A 39 16.96 13.69 16.97
C SER A 39 15.63 14.03 16.31
N GLU A 40 15.16 15.27 16.45
CA GLU A 40 13.92 15.75 15.81
C GLU A 40 14.07 15.79 14.28
N ALA A 41 15.22 16.26 13.79
CA ALA A 41 15.54 16.27 12.37
C ALA A 41 15.55 14.85 11.77
N LEU A 42 16.24 13.91 12.42
CA LEU A 42 16.29 12.51 11.98
C LEU A 42 14.92 11.82 12.04
N SER A 43 14.08 12.14 13.04
CA SER A 43 12.71 11.61 13.10
C SER A 43 11.89 12.08 11.90
N THR A 44 12.02 13.36 11.54
CA THR A 44 11.31 13.93 10.39
C THR A 44 11.76 13.29 9.07
N GLU A 45 13.07 13.08 8.92
CA GLU A 45 13.63 12.39 7.76
C GLU A 45 13.16 10.94 7.67
N ARG A 46 13.16 10.20 8.79
CA ARG A 46 12.63 8.84 8.86
C ARG A 46 11.16 8.79 8.43
N ASP A 47 10.32 9.68 8.95
CA ASP A 47 8.89 9.68 8.66
C ASP A 47 8.61 10.00 7.19
N THR A 48 9.40 10.89 6.61
CA THR A 48 9.35 11.20 5.17
C THR A 48 9.75 9.99 4.33
N ALA A 49 10.87 9.33 4.68
CA ALA A 49 11.34 8.14 3.98
C ALA A 49 10.34 6.97 4.08
N GLN A 50 9.71 6.78 5.25
CA GLN A 50 8.68 5.76 5.44
C GLN A 50 7.42 6.07 4.62
N GLY A 51 7.01 7.34 4.53
CA GLY A 51 5.92 7.77 3.67
C GLY A 51 6.20 7.49 2.19
N ASP A 52 7.42 7.79 1.74
CA ASP A 52 7.85 7.52 0.37
C ASP A 52 7.90 6.03 0.06
N LEU A 53 8.42 5.21 0.98
CA LEU A 53 8.47 3.76 0.85
C LEU A 53 7.05 3.19 0.71
N ARG A 54 6.12 3.60 1.57
CA ARG A 54 4.70 3.17 1.48
C ARG A 54 4.08 3.60 0.15
N ARG A 55 4.29 4.84 -0.28
CA ARG A 55 3.76 5.35 -1.55
C ARG A 55 4.29 4.55 -2.75
N LEU A 56 5.58 4.23 -2.75
CA LEU A 56 6.24 3.53 -3.86
C LEU A 56 5.91 2.04 -3.89
N MET A 57 5.91 1.38 -2.74
CA MET A 57 5.80 -0.08 -2.65
C MET A 57 4.37 -0.58 -2.49
N LEU A 58 3.47 0.22 -1.93
CA LEU A 58 2.08 -0.16 -1.72
C LEU A 58 1.15 0.64 -2.63
N GLU A 59 1.12 1.97 -2.48
CA GLU A 59 0.07 2.77 -3.10
C GLU A 59 0.17 2.79 -4.63
N LYS A 60 1.37 2.96 -5.19
CA LYS A 60 1.57 2.94 -6.63
C LYS A 60 1.18 1.59 -7.26
N PRO A 61 1.68 0.42 -6.78
CA PRO A 61 1.25 -0.87 -7.31
C PRO A 61 -0.25 -1.14 -7.15
N VAL A 62 -0.84 -0.80 -6.00
CA VAL A 62 -2.28 -0.93 -5.76
C VAL A 62 -3.06 -0.08 -6.76
N ASN A 63 -2.73 1.20 -6.94
CA ASN A 63 -3.42 2.05 -7.89
C ASN A 63 -3.29 1.51 -9.33
N ALA A 64 -2.08 1.07 -9.73
CA ALA A 64 -1.86 0.49 -11.04
C ALA A 64 -2.65 -0.81 -11.27
N MET A 65 -2.86 -1.62 -10.23
CA MET A 65 -3.71 -2.81 -10.27
C MET A 65 -5.19 -2.44 -10.36
N LEU A 66 -5.64 -1.49 -9.53
CA LEU A 66 -7.03 -1.05 -9.52
C LEU A 66 -7.44 -0.35 -10.82
N ASP A 67 -6.52 0.34 -11.50
CA ASP A 67 -6.76 0.90 -12.84
C ASP A 67 -7.09 -0.17 -13.90
N ARG A 68 -6.65 -1.42 -13.69
CA ARG A 68 -6.94 -2.57 -14.58
C ARG A 68 -8.17 -3.35 -14.17
N VAL A 69 -8.43 -3.43 -12.86
CA VAL A 69 -9.56 -4.19 -12.32
C VAL A 69 -10.84 -3.37 -12.31
N ALA A 70 -10.76 -2.06 -12.10
CA ALA A 70 -11.91 -1.23 -11.78
C ALA A 70 -12.10 -0.05 -12.75
N VAL A 71 -13.36 0.19 -13.13
CA VAL A 71 -13.81 1.36 -13.89
C VAL A 71 -13.63 2.64 -13.07
N LEU A 72 -13.83 2.55 -11.74
CA LEU A 72 -13.67 3.65 -10.79
C LEU A 72 -12.75 3.21 -9.63
N PRO A 73 -11.41 3.24 -9.81
CA PRO A 73 -10.44 2.69 -8.86
C PRO A 73 -10.59 3.20 -7.41
N LYS A 74 -10.83 4.51 -7.24
CA LYS A 74 -11.01 5.10 -5.90
C LYS A 74 -12.25 4.57 -5.20
N HIS A 75 -13.37 4.50 -5.92
CA HIS A 75 -14.62 4.01 -5.34
C HIS A 75 -14.56 2.50 -5.09
N PHE A 76 -13.96 1.74 -6.02
CA PHE A 76 -13.67 0.33 -5.81
C PHE A 76 -12.88 0.10 -4.52
N ARG A 77 -11.82 0.88 -4.27
CA ARG A 77 -11.01 0.77 -3.05
C ARG A 77 -11.84 1.02 -1.79
N THR A 78 -12.66 2.05 -1.78
CA THR A 78 -13.55 2.34 -0.63
C THR A 78 -14.52 1.19 -0.37
N GLU A 79 -15.12 0.61 -1.41
CA GLU A 79 -15.99 -0.56 -1.25
C GLU A 79 -15.22 -1.82 -0.85
N PHE A 80 -14.00 -1.99 -1.35
CA PHE A 80 -13.12 -3.10 -0.97
C PHE A 80 -12.79 -3.05 0.53
N GLU A 81 -12.49 -1.86 1.04
CA GLU A 81 -12.26 -1.59 2.46
C GLU A 81 -13.55 -1.71 3.29
N SER A 82 -14.71 -1.29 2.77
CA SER A 82 -16.01 -1.45 3.45
C SER A 82 -16.42 -2.92 3.62
N ARG A 83 -16.02 -3.79 2.67
CA ARG A 83 -16.16 -5.24 2.75
C ARG A 83 -15.20 -5.88 3.76
N GLY A 84 -14.29 -5.09 4.31
CA GLY A 84 -13.31 -5.55 5.28
C GLY A 84 -12.04 -6.11 4.67
N TYR A 85 -11.72 -5.80 3.42
CA TYR A 85 -10.43 -6.15 2.83
C TYR A 85 -9.53 -4.93 2.70
N ARG A 86 -8.23 -5.11 2.89
CA ARG A 86 -7.24 -4.05 2.71
C ARG A 86 -5.96 -4.55 2.08
N PHE A 87 -5.30 -3.66 1.35
CA PHE A 87 -3.96 -3.92 0.83
C PHE A 87 -2.92 -3.52 1.87
N GLU A 88 -1.96 -4.38 2.11
CA GLU A 88 -0.83 -4.14 3.00
C GLU A 88 0.50 -4.50 2.36
N LEU A 89 1.59 -4.06 2.98
CA LEU A 89 2.93 -4.49 2.63
C LEU A 89 3.38 -5.56 3.64
N ASP A 90 3.77 -6.73 3.13
CA ASP A 90 4.38 -7.80 3.90
C ASP A 90 5.64 -8.29 3.17
N ASN A 91 6.80 -8.20 3.84
CA ASN A 91 8.11 -8.53 3.27
C ASN A 91 8.29 -8.00 1.84
N GLU A 92 8.06 -6.70 1.65
CA GLU A 92 8.16 -5.99 0.37
C GLU A 92 7.11 -6.36 -0.70
N ASN A 93 6.19 -7.28 -0.42
CA ASN A 93 5.13 -7.67 -1.32
C ASN A 93 3.79 -7.05 -0.90
N VAL A 94 2.97 -6.69 -1.88
CA VAL A 94 1.58 -6.29 -1.62
C VAL A 94 0.76 -7.54 -1.33
N VAL A 95 0.09 -7.57 -0.19
CA VAL A 95 -0.79 -8.65 0.24
C VAL A 95 -2.20 -8.12 0.49
N ILE A 96 -3.19 -9.02 0.48
CA ILE A 96 -4.59 -8.70 0.77
C ILE A 96 -4.94 -9.32 2.12
N ARG A 97 -5.38 -8.49 3.06
CA ARG A 97 -5.80 -8.93 4.40
C ARG A 97 -7.25 -8.59 4.67
N ASP A 98 -7.85 -9.33 5.58
CA ASP A 98 -9.14 -8.98 6.17
C ASP A 98 -9.00 -7.88 7.27
N THR A 99 -10.11 -7.51 7.91
CA THR A 99 -10.15 -6.53 9.00
C THR A 99 -9.42 -6.97 10.26
N GLU A 100 -9.24 -8.28 10.44
CA GLU A 100 -8.57 -8.87 11.60
C GLU A 100 -7.05 -9.02 11.37
N GLY A 101 -6.58 -8.78 10.14
CA GLY A 101 -5.19 -8.90 9.75
C GLY A 101 -4.81 -10.32 9.27
N ASN A 102 -5.78 -11.20 9.06
CA ASN A 102 -5.53 -12.51 8.46
C ASN A 102 -5.46 -12.37 6.92
N PRO A 103 -4.79 -13.31 6.22
CA PRO A 103 -4.87 -13.38 4.77
C PRO A 103 -6.33 -13.46 4.29
N ALA A 104 -6.69 -12.66 3.29
CA ALA A 104 -8.01 -12.77 2.69
C ALA A 104 -8.14 -14.13 1.98
N MET A 105 -9.25 -14.84 2.19
CA MET A 105 -9.43 -16.20 1.67
C MET A 105 -10.37 -16.23 0.46
N ILE A 106 -9.99 -17.02 -0.55
CA ILE A 106 -10.80 -17.43 -1.69
C ILE A 106 -10.97 -18.94 -1.57
N ASP A 107 -12.16 -19.40 -1.20
CA ASP A 107 -12.40 -20.82 -0.88
C ASP A 107 -11.38 -21.30 0.18
N ASP A 108 -10.62 -22.36 -0.10
CA ASP A 108 -9.61 -22.94 0.80
C ASP A 108 -8.18 -22.37 0.61
N ARG A 109 -8.01 -21.29 -0.15
CA ARG A 109 -6.68 -20.68 -0.40
C ARG A 109 -6.61 -19.20 -0.07
N GLU A 110 -5.40 -18.75 0.25
CA GLU A 110 -5.12 -17.32 0.42
C GLU A 110 -5.19 -16.60 -0.94
N ALA A 111 -5.76 -15.40 -0.91
CA ALA A 111 -5.81 -14.49 -2.04
C ALA A 111 -4.44 -13.83 -2.26
N THR A 112 -4.00 -13.84 -3.49
CA THR A 112 -2.78 -13.17 -3.93
C THR A 112 -3.10 -11.81 -4.52
N PHE A 113 -2.10 -10.92 -4.61
CA PHE A 113 -2.26 -9.63 -5.26
C PHE A 113 -2.25 -9.78 -6.79
N THR A 114 -3.32 -10.34 -7.33
CA THR A 114 -3.55 -10.53 -8.77
C THR A 114 -4.93 -10.03 -9.18
N GLU A 115 -5.10 -9.69 -10.46
CA GLU A 115 -6.38 -9.22 -10.97
C GLU A 115 -7.50 -10.25 -10.78
N ALA A 116 -7.19 -11.53 -11.00
CA ALA A 116 -8.15 -12.63 -10.85
C ALA A 116 -8.62 -12.76 -9.41
N ASP A 117 -7.69 -12.78 -8.45
CA ASP A 117 -8.02 -12.95 -7.03
C ASP A 117 -8.77 -11.75 -6.46
N ILE A 118 -8.42 -10.53 -6.86
CA ILE A 118 -9.17 -9.33 -6.46
C ILE A 118 -10.61 -9.38 -7.01
N LYS A 119 -10.79 -9.81 -8.27
CA LYS A 119 -12.11 -9.97 -8.87
C LYS A 119 -12.90 -11.09 -8.19
N ASP A 120 -12.27 -12.22 -7.92
CA ASP A 120 -12.89 -13.32 -7.21
C ASP A 120 -13.33 -12.86 -5.83
N LEU A 121 -12.48 -12.18 -5.05
CA LEU A 121 -12.81 -11.69 -3.71
C LEU A 121 -14.07 -10.83 -3.69
N VAL A 122 -14.22 -9.95 -4.67
CA VAL A 122 -15.35 -9.00 -4.69
C VAL A 122 -16.59 -9.52 -5.39
N LEU A 123 -16.44 -10.44 -6.34
CA LEU A 123 -17.55 -11.05 -7.08
C LEU A 123 -17.95 -12.42 -6.55
N GLU A 124 -17.23 -12.94 -5.56
CA GLU A 124 -17.39 -14.29 -5.00
C GLU A 124 -17.40 -15.34 -6.11
N GLY A 125 -16.42 -15.25 -7.02
CA GLY A 125 -16.34 -16.09 -8.22
C GLY A 125 -16.34 -17.59 -7.90
N TRP A 126 -15.79 -17.97 -6.74
CA TRP A 126 -15.72 -19.35 -6.25
C TRP A 126 -17.05 -19.88 -5.71
N LYS A 127 -18.02 -19.01 -5.37
CA LYS A 127 -19.32 -19.43 -4.85
C LYS A 127 -20.34 -19.64 -5.96
N PRO A 128 -21.29 -20.58 -5.80
CA PRO A 128 -22.49 -20.65 -6.61
C PRO A 128 -23.24 -19.31 -6.57
N GLU A 129 -23.84 -18.89 -7.70
CA GLU A 129 -24.51 -17.59 -7.82
C GLU A 129 -25.57 -17.33 -6.74
N LYS A 130 -26.26 -18.38 -6.29
CA LYS A 130 -27.30 -18.32 -5.24
C LYS A 130 -26.75 -18.06 -3.83
N GLU A 131 -25.45 -18.25 -3.62
CA GLU A 131 -24.76 -18.12 -2.34
C GLU A 131 -23.86 -16.87 -2.27
N ARG A 132 -23.84 -16.08 -3.35
CA ARG A 132 -23.09 -14.82 -3.42
C ARG A 132 -23.80 -13.74 -2.61
N SER A 133 -23.03 -12.87 -1.98
CA SER A 133 -23.60 -11.71 -1.28
C SER A 133 -24.25 -10.71 -2.23
N ASP A 134 -25.24 -9.96 -1.73
CA ASP A 134 -25.91 -8.88 -2.47
C ASP A 134 -24.93 -7.78 -2.94
N HIS A 135 -23.79 -7.65 -2.27
CA HIS A 135 -22.74 -6.68 -2.61
C HIS A 135 -22.04 -7.00 -3.93
N VAL A 136 -22.12 -8.24 -4.43
CA VAL A 136 -21.56 -8.63 -5.72
C VAL A 136 -22.12 -7.77 -6.85
N GLU A 137 -23.40 -7.39 -6.80
CA GLU A 137 -24.00 -6.52 -7.81
C GLU A 137 -23.40 -5.11 -7.82
N ASN A 138 -23.01 -4.60 -6.65
CA ASN A 138 -22.36 -3.29 -6.55
C ASN A 138 -20.96 -3.35 -7.13
N PHE A 139 -20.18 -4.38 -6.81
CA PHE A 139 -18.86 -4.58 -7.39
C PHE A 139 -18.89 -4.91 -8.89
N ALA A 140 -19.88 -5.65 -9.37
CA ALA A 140 -20.01 -5.97 -10.79
C ALA A 140 -20.14 -4.73 -11.69
N LYS A 141 -20.66 -3.62 -11.15
CA LYS A 141 -20.72 -2.31 -11.84
C LYS A 141 -19.36 -1.61 -11.86
N LEU A 142 -18.49 -1.91 -10.90
CA LEU A 142 -17.18 -1.30 -10.73
C LEU A 142 -16.07 -2.09 -11.39
N VAL A 143 -16.22 -3.40 -11.58
CA VAL A 143 -15.19 -4.26 -12.16
C VAL A 143 -15.23 -4.25 -13.70
N ILE A 144 -14.06 -4.07 -14.32
CA ILE A 144 -13.87 -4.14 -15.77
C ILE A 144 -14.08 -5.57 -16.25
N GLY A 145 -15.00 -5.74 -17.20
CA GLY A 145 -15.31 -7.02 -17.84
C GLY A 145 -16.40 -7.86 -17.16
N SER A 146 -16.90 -7.46 -16.00
CA SER A 146 -17.91 -8.24 -15.25
C SER A 146 -19.31 -8.27 -15.87
N ARG A 147 -19.58 -7.50 -16.93
CA ARG A 147 -20.84 -7.55 -17.70
C ARG A 147 -20.81 -8.49 -18.91
N ALA A 148 -19.81 -9.37 -19.03
CA ALA A 148 -19.69 -10.32 -20.14
C ALA A 148 -19.68 -11.79 -19.67
N SER A 149 -20.80 -12.28 -19.14
CA SER A 149 -21.05 -13.73 -19.00
C SER A 149 -22.55 -13.99 -18.88
N GLY A 150 -23.26 -13.94 -20.00
CA GLY A 150 -24.71 -14.18 -20.06
C GLY A 150 -25.25 -14.07 -21.48
N GLY A 151 -24.55 -14.65 -22.46
CA GLY A 151 -24.98 -14.71 -23.86
C GLY A 151 -24.77 -16.12 -24.39
N VAL A 152 -25.80 -16.96 -24.27
CA VAL A 152 -25.88 -18.26 -24.96
C VAL A 152 -25.95 -17.99 -26.46
N GLY A 153 -24.80 -18.03 -27.14
CA GLY A 153 -24.71 -18.06 -28.59
C GLY A 153 -24.75 -19.50 -29.07
N THR A 154 -25.95 -20.05 -29.25
CA THR A 154 -26.14 -21.29 -30.01
C THR A 154 -25.74 -21.08 -31.47
N GLY A 155 -24.87 -21.96 -31.95
CA GLY A 155 -24.56 -22.33 -33.33
C GLY A 155 -24.93 -21.38 -34.48
N THR A 156 -23.92 -21.03 -35.27
CA THR A 156 -23.89 -21.35 -36.71
C THR A 156 -22.47 -21.25 -37.22
N GLY A 157 -21.90 -22.40 -37.59
CA GLY A 157 -20.58 -22.49 -38.17
C GLY A 157 -20.52 -21.73 -39.50
N HIS A 158 -19.57 -20.80 -39.59
CA HIS A 158 -19.14 -20.27 -40.89
C HIS A 158 -18.11 -21.24 -41.47
N ALA A 159 -18.59 -22.19 -42.27
CA ALA A 159 -17.73 -22.88 -43.22
C ALA A 159 -17.44 -21.91 -44.39
N PRO A 160 -16.17 -21.75 -44.82
CA PRO A 160 -15.86 -20.94 -45.99
C PRO A 160 -16.39 -21.62 -47.26
N LYS A 161 -17.15 -20.88 -48.09
CA LYS A 161 -17.63 -21.34 -49.40
C LYS A 161 -16.45 -21.61 -50.34
N PRO A 162 -16.43 -22.73 -51.11
CA PRO A 162 -15.48 -22.91 -52.19
C PRO A 162 -15.80 -21.96 -53.36
N ALA A 163 -14.75 -21.46 -54.01
CA ALA A 163 -14.83 -20.58 -55.17
C ALA A 163 -15.36 -21.33 -56.41
N PRO A 164 -16.31 -20.78 -57.18
CA PRO A 164 -16.73 -21.38 -58.45
C PRO A 164 -15.69 -21.15 -59.55
N GLU A 165 -15.37 -22.25 -60.24
CA GLU A 165 -14.48 -22.35 -61.41
C GLU A 165 -14.89 -21.42 -62.56
N ARG A 166 -13.90 -20.81 -63.21
CA ARG A 166 -14.07 -20.11 -64.49
C ARG A 166 -14.19 -21.15 -65.60
N LEU A 167 -15.20 -21.02 -66.46
CA LEU A 167 -15.20 -21.66 -67.78
C LEU A 167 -15.35 -20.61 -68.90
N PRO A 168 -14.68 -20.84 -70.05
CA PRO A 168 -14.35 -19.82 -71.04
C PRO A 168 -15.50 -19.44 -71.97
N THR A 169 -15.52 -18.17 -72.35
CA THR A 169 -16.37 -17.59 -73.39
C THR A 169 -16.07 -18.20 -74.76
N GLY A 170 -16.98 -19.04 -75.24
CA GLY A 170 -17.03 -19.48 -76.63
C GLY A 170 -17.84 -18.50 -77.48
N LEU A 171 -17.15 -17.70 -78.28
CA LEU A 171 -17.69 -17.00 -79.44
C LEU A 171 -17.87 -17.99 -80.60
N ARG A 172 -19.10 -18.18 -81.07
CA ARG A 172 -19.53 -18.09 -82.48
C ARG A 172 -20.98 -18.49 -82.64
#